data_AF-A0A6G6YKB1-F1
#
_entry.id   AF-A0A6G6YKB1-F1
#
_cell.length_a   1.000
_cell.length_b   1.000
_cell.length_c   1.000
_cell.angle_alpha   90.00
_cell.angle_beta   90.00
_cell.angle_gamma   90.00
#
_symmetry.space_group_name_H-M   'P 1'
#
loop_
_entity.id
_entity.type
_entity.pdbx_description
1 polymer ?
#
loop_
_entity_poly.entity_id
_entity_poly.type
_entity_poly.pdbx_seq_one_letter_code
_entity_poly.pdbx_strand_id
1 'polypeptide(L)'
;MDSKIYAFTDDIEISTIEIIPEELKSEETQEEIEELFENEEIEISEEPLIKVEMGSEVKIKYLRDNSIKNVKLVPKADESLSQSDNPMRVSPLNPLGKAIWHKSKGETCKFEDRDFFVEILEVI
;
A
#
# COMPACT_ATOMS: atom_id res chain seq x y z
N MET A 1 -9.80 64.43 -26.71
CA MET A 1 -9.41 63.05 -27.06
C MET A 1 -9.24 62.33 -25.76
N ASP A 2 -10.00 61.26 -25.53
CA ASP A 2 -9.59 60.12 -24.70
C ASP A 2 -10.67 59.04 -24.86
N SER A 3 -10.33 58.06 -25.68
CA SER A 3 -11.17 56.95 -26.10
C SER A 3 -11.25 55.94 -24.97
N LYS A 4 -12.44 55.81 -24.37
CA LYS A 4 -12.72 54.83 -23.32
C LYS A 4 -12.66 53.40 -23.88
N ILE A 5 -12.00 52.55 -23.11
CA ILE A 5 -11.77 51.12 -23.32
C ILE A 5 -13.12 50.39 -23.41
N TYR A 6 -13.33 49.64 -24.50
CA TYR A 6 -14.45 48.70 -24.63
C TYR A 6 -14.12 47.41 -23.86
N ALA A 7 -14.69 47.25 -22.67
CA ALA A 7 -14.71 45.98 -21.98
C ALA A 7 -15.94 45.20 -22.46
N PHE A 8 -15.73 43.99 -22.98
CA PHE A 8 -16.81 43.03 -23.20
C PHE A 8 -17.20 42.46 -21.83
N THR A 9 -18.37 42.84 -21.34
CA THR A 9 -19.00 42.24 -20.15
C THR A 9 -20.26 41.55 -20.63
N ASP A 10 -20.23 40.22 -20.72
CA ASP A 10 -21.46 39.44 -20.88
C ASP A 10 -22.24 39.53 -19.56
N ASP A 11 -23.50 39.97 -19.65
CA ASP A 11 -24.42 40.04 -18.52
C ASP A 11 -24.90 38.62 -18.17
N ILE A 12 -24.60 38.15 -16.96
CA ILE A 12 -25.08 36.86 -16.44
C ILE A 12 -26.34 37.13 -15.59
N GLU A 13 -27.50 36.71 -16.08
CA GLU A 13 -28.75 36.73 -15.30
C GLU A 13 -28.79 35.51 -14.34
N ILE A 14 -28.78 35.79 -13.03
CA ILE A 14 -28.93 34.78 -11.97
C ILE A 14 -30.40 34.77 -11.55
N SER A 15 -31.16 33.75 -11.93
CA SER A 15 -32.53 33.57 -11.43
C SER A 15 -32.51 32.94 -10.04
N THR A 16 -32.95 33.69 -9.03
CA THR A 16 -33.24 33.16 -7.68
C THR A 16 -34.50 32.31 -7.72
N ILE A 17 -34.36 31.00 -7.52
CA ILE A 17 -35.51 30.12 -7.30
C ILE A 17 -35.86 30.20 -5.82
N GLU A 18 -36.98 30.84 -5.51
CA GLU A 18 -37.62 30.81 -4.19
C GLU A 18 -38.25 29.42 -3.99
N ILE A 19 -37.71 28.63 -3.05
CA ILE A 19 -38.31 27.36 -2.64
C ILE A 19 -39.25 27.67 -1.47
N ILE A 20 -40.56 27.70 -1.76
CA ILE A 20 -41.61 27.83 -0.76
C ILE A 20 -41.77 26.46 -0.05
N PRO A 21 -41.79 26.40 1.28
CA PRO A 21 -41.94 25.15 2.01
C PRO A 21 -43.42 24.74 2.06
N GLU A 22 -43.73 23.54 1.59
CA GLU A 22 -45.07 22.96 1.70
C GLU A 22 -45.16 22.17 3.03
N GLU A 23 -45.99 22.67 3.95
CA GLU A 23 -46.16 22.11 5.28
C GLU A 23 -46.84 20.72 5.26
N LEU A 24 -46.13 19.73 5.80
CA LEU A 24 -46.55 18.64 6.69
C LEU A 24 -47.87 17.88 6.39
N LYS A 25 -47.71 16.63 5.92
CA LYS A 25 -48.48 15.39 6.19
C LYS A 25 -47.80 14.29 5.37
N SER A 26 -47.45 13.09 5.83
CA SER A 26 -47.78 12.30 7.01
C SER A 26 -46.92 11.03 6.93
N GLU A 27 -46.64 10.43 8.09
CA GLU A 27 -46.10 9.07 8.31
C GLU A 27 -44.58 8.91 8.14
N GLU A 28 -43.90 8.95 9.28
CA GLU A 28 -42.55 8.44 9.49
C GLU A 28 -42.48 6.99 9.01
N THR A 29 -41.92 6.77 7.82
CA THR A 29 -41.44 5.45 7.46
C THR A 29 -39.96 5.42 7.83
N GLN A 30 -39.67 4.95 9.03
CA GLN A 30 -38.32 4.53 9.38
C GLN A 30 -38.02 3.30 8.51
N GLU A 31 -37.41 3.52 7.34
CA GLU A 31 -36.79 2.43 6.60
C GLU A 31 -35.59 1.96 7.42
N GLU A 32 -35.79 0.93 8.24
CA GLU A 32 -34.70 0.14 8.80
C GLU A 32 -33.98 -0.53 7.62
N ILE A 33 -32.78 -0.06 7.33
CA ILE A 33 -31.86 -0.73 6.40
C ILE A 33 -31.43 -2.02 7.11
N GLU A 34 -32.04 -3.15 6.76
CA GLU A 34 -31.56 -4.47 7.18
C GLU A 34 -30.19 -4.72 6.51
N GLU A 35 -29.13 -4.74 7.31
CA GLU A 35 -27.80 -5.20 6.89
C GLU A 35 -27.87 -6.69 6.54
N LEU A 36 -28.01 -6.99 5.24
CA LEU A 36 -27.85 -8.33 4.67
C LEU A 36 -26.36 -8.69 4.58
N PHE A 37 -25.64 -8.73 5.70
CA PHE A 37 -24.36 -9.44 5.74
C PHE A 37 -24.64 -10.85 6.23
N GLU A 38 -24.43 -11.84 5.36
CA GLU A 38 -24.27 -13.22 5.79
C GLU A 38 -23.16 -13.22 6.84
N ASN A 39 -23.45 -13.70 8.05
CA ASN A 39 -22.44 -13.89 9.10
C ASN A 39 -21.53 -15.04 8.65
N GLU A 40 -20.68 -14.79 7.66
CA GLU A 40 -19.60 -15.70 7.30
C GLU A 40 -18.65 -15.76 8.51
N GLU A 41 -18.49 -16.95 9.06
CA GLU A 41 -17.45 -17.19 10.06
C GLU A 41 -16.11 -16.90 9.40
N ILE A 42 -15.51 -15.77 9.76
CA ILE A 42 -14.17 -15.40 9.32
C ILE A 42 -13.20 -16.36 10.00
N GLU A 43 -12.71 -17.37 9.27
CA GLU A 43 -11.62 -18.23 9.72
C GLU A 43 -10.33 -17.39 9.81
N ILE A 44 -10.00 -16.94 11.02
CA ILE A 44 -8.71 -16.31 11.30
C ILE A 44 -7.68 -17.44 11.41
N SER A 45 -6.93 -17.68 10.33
CA SER A 45 -5.80 -18.61 10.34
C SER A 45 -4.73 -18.13 11.35
N GLU A 46 -4.46 -18.93 12.37
CA GLU A 46 -3.42 -18.70 13.37
C GLU A 46 -2.03 -19.12 12.86
N GLU A 47 -1.69 -18.86 11.60
CA GLU A 47 -0.33 -19.11 11.11
C GLU A 47 0.66 -18.30 11.96
N PRO A 48 1.67 -18.94 12.58
CA PRO A 48 2.63 -18.23 13.41
C PRO A 48 3.38 -17.21 12.56
N LEU A 49 3.45 -15.96 13.04
CA LEU A 49 4.14 -14.89 12.35
C LEU A 49 5.66 -15.09 12.45
N ILE A 50 6.22 -15.82 11.49
CA ILE A 50 7.66 -16.05 11.40
C ILE A 50 8.32 -14.77 10.92
N LYS A 51 9.31 -14.30 11.68
CA LYS A 51 10.13 -13.13 11.34
C LYS A 51 11.45 -13.57 10.76
N VAL A 52 11.99 -12.77 9.85
CA VAL A 52 13.35 -12.92 9.34
C VAL A 52 14.33 -12.58 10.45
N GLU A 53 15.11 -13.57 10.86
CA GLU A 53 16.17 -13.45 11.84
C GLU A 53 17.54 -13.74 11.21
N MET A 54 18.61 -13.57 11.99
CA MET A 54 19.95 -13.89 11.53
C MET A 54 20.05 -15.40 11.26
N GLY A 55 20.51 -15.77 10.06
CA GLY A 55 20.59 -17.16 9.62
C GLY A 55 19.38 -17.64 8.83
N SER A 56 18.24 -16.93 8.86
CA SER A 56 17.05 -17.27 8.10
C SER A 56 17.31 -17.25 6.60
N GLU A 57 16.65 -18.16 5.89
CA GLU A 57 16.57 -18.14 4.43
C GLU A 57 15.21 -17.60 4.00
N VAL A 58 15.22 -16.64 3.08
CA VAL A 58 14.05 -15.83 2.73
C VAL A 58 13.89 -15.86 1.23
N LYS A 59 12.69 -16.21 0.77
CA LYS A 59 12.32 -16.05 -0.64
C LYS A 59 11.72 -14.67 -0.82
N ILE A 60 12.35 -13.85 -1.65
CA ILE A 60 11.92 -12.48 -1.94
C ILE A 60 11.56 -12.32 -3.41
N LYS A 61 10.59 -11.45 -3.69
CA LYS A 61 10.20 -11.04 -5.04
C LYS A 61 10.50 -9.57 -5.23
N TYR A 62 11.32 -9.23 -6.22
CA TYR A 62 11.52 -7.85 -6.64
C TYR A 62 10.28 -7.37 -7.40
N LEU A 63 9.63 -6.32 -6.91
CA LEU A 63 8.38 -5.84 -7.51
C LEU A 63 8.59 -5.11 -8.85
N ARG A 64 9.80 -4.62 -9.13
CA ARG A 64 10.10 -3.92 -10.40
C ARG A 64 10.08 -4.86 -11.60
N ASP A 65 10.72 -6.02 -11.48
CA ASP A 65 10.93 -6.95 -12.59
C ASP A 65 10.27 -8.33 -12.36
N ASN A 66 9.53 -8.48 -11.25
CA ASN A 66 8.94 -9.74 -10.79
C ASN A 66 9.96 -10.89 -10.60
N SER A 67 11.25 -10.58 -10.51
CA SER A 67 12.27 -11.61 -10.29
C SER A 67 12.20 -12.14 -8.86
N ILE A 68 12.42 -13.44 -8.70
CA ILE A 68 12.41 -14.11 -7.40
C ILE A 68 13.84 -14.52 -7.06
N LYS A 69 14.26 -14.28 -5.82
CA LYS A 69 15.56 -14.69 -5.29
C LYS A 69 15.42 -15.33 -3.91
N ASN A 70 16.28 -16.30 -3.65
CA ASN A 70 16.48 -16.83 -2.30
C ASN A 70 17.66 -16.10 -1.66
N VAL A 71 17.46 -15.61 -0.45
CA VAL A 71 18.44 -14.79 0.29
C VAL A 71 18.66 -15.40 1.66
N LYS A 72 19.91 -15.46 2.10
CA LYS A 72 20.26 -15.87 3.46
C LYS A 72 20.81 -14.69 4.23
N LEU A 73 20.19 -14.34 5.36
CA LEU A 73 20.69 -13.28 6.22
C LEU A 73 21.88 -13.80 7.03
N VAL A 74 23.06 -13.22 6.86
CA VAL A 74 24.30 -13.63 7.54
C VAL A 74 24.99 -12.44 8.21
N PRO A 75 25.74 -12.61 9.31
CA PRO A 75 26.35 -11.47 10.01
C PRO A 75 27.31 -10.67 9.13
N LYS A 76 28.12 -11.38 8.34
CA LYS A 76 29.06 -10.82 7.35
C LYS A 76 28.82 -11.52 6.02
N ALA A 77 28.58 -10.73 4.98
CA ALA A 77 28.56 -11.18 3.60
C ALA A 77 29.80 -10.61 2.92
N ASP A 78 30.59 -11.46 2.28
CA ASP A 78 31.69 -11.00 1.44
C ASP A 78 31.10 -10.31 0.20
N GLU A 79 31.46 -9.05 -0.04
CA GLU A 79 30.91 -8.26 -1.15
C GLU A 79 31.09 -8.96 -2.51
N SER A 80 32.17 -9.74 -2.64
CA SER A 80 32.57 -10.49 -3.83
C SER A 80 31.74 -11.74 -4.13
N LEU A 81 31.03 -12.31 -3.16
CA LEU A 81 30.26 -13.57 -3.30
C LEU A 81 28.74 -13.33 -3.38
N SER A 82 28.30 -12.08 -3.32
CA SER A 82 26.90 -11.76 -3.00
C SER A 82 25.88 -11.91 -4.14
N GLN A 83 26.25 -11.93 -5.43
CA GLN A 83 25.25 -11.89 -6.51
C GLN A 83 24.99 -13.23 -7.23
N SER A 84 25.92 -14.17 -7.19
CA SER A 84 25.84 -15.45 -7.91
C SER A 84 25.51 -16.65 -7.04
N ASP A 85 25.59 -16.53 -5.71
CA ASP A 85 25.25 -17.60 -4.79
C ASP A 85 23.73 -17.79 -4.68
N ASN A 86 23.30 -19.05 -4.56
CA ASN A 86 21.93 -19.44 -4.26
C ASN A 86 21.93 -20.38 -3.04
N PRO A 87 21.48 -19.94 -1.85
CA PRO A 87 20.91 -18.63 -1.56
C PRO A 87 21.95 -17.50 -1.54
N MET A 88 21.55 -16.32 -2.03
CA MET A 88 22.35 -15.10 -2.02
C MET A 88 22.59 -14.66 -0.57
N ARG A 89 23.85 -14.61 -0.15
CA ARG A 89 24.21 -14.23 1.23
C ARG A 89 24.21 -12.71 1.37
N VAL A 90 23.47 -12.21 2.36
CA VAL A 90 23.29 -10.77 2.57
C VAL A 90 23.53 -10.42 4.03
N SER A 91 24.28 -9.35 4.28
CA SER A 91 24.48 -8.80 5.62
C SER A 91 23.37 -7.81 5.97
N PRO A 92 22.92 -7.73 7.23
CA PRO A 92 22.01 -6.67 7.69
C PRO A 92 22.60 -5.26 7.54
N LEU A 93 23.91 -5.14 7.27
CA LEU A 93 24.57 -3.86 6.96
C LEU A 93 24.34 -3.41 5.52
N ASN A 94 23.92 -4.31 4.62
CA ASN A 94 23.58 -3.98 3.23
C ASN A 94 22.12 -3.47 3.17
N PRO A 95 21.77 -2.53 2.28
CA PRO A 95 20.40 -2.06 2.09
C PRO A 95 19.33 -3.17 2.00
N LEU A 96 19.62 -4.26 1.29
CA LEU A 96 18.67 -5.39 1.20
C LEU A 96 18.50 -6.09 2.55
N GLY A 97 19.61 -6.43 3.22
CA GLY A 97 19.58 -7.13 4.49
C GLY A 97 18.90 -6.30 5.57
N LYS A 98 19.16 -4.99 5.60
CA LYS A 98 18.48 -4.04 6.49
C LYS A 98 16.98 -4.00 6.23
N ALA A 99 16.57 -3.98 4.95
CA ALA A 99 15.17 -3.87 4.57
C ALA A 99 14.33 -5.10 4.98
N ILE A 100 14.90 -6.31 4.88
CA ILE A 100 14.19 -7.57 5.16
C ILE A 100 14.31 -8.02 6.63
N TRP A 101 15.23 -7.45 7.42
CA TRP A 101 15.44 -7.89 8.80
C TRP A 101 14.22 -7.59 9.68
N HIS A 102 13.80 -8.58 10.47
CA HIS A 102 12.61 -8.54 11.35
C HIS A 102 11.27 -8.43 10.63
N LYS A 103 11.27 -8.65 9.31
CA LYS A 103 10.06 -8.65 8.50
C LYS A 103 9.46 -10.05 8.40
N SER A 104 8.22 -10.13 7.96
CA SER A 104 7.45 -11.37 7.86
C SER A 104 6.92 -11.61 6.46
N LYS A 105 6.48 -12.84 6.20
CA LYS A 105 5.80 -13.23 4.96
C LYS A 105 4.63 -12.27 4.66
N GLY A 106 4.53 -11.86 3.40
CA GLY A 106 3.54 -10.90 2.90
C GLY A 106 3.93 -9.43 3.04
N GLU A 107 4.98 -9.10 3.82
CA GLU A 107 5.42 -7.71 3.95
C GLU A 107 6.20 -7.23 2.72
N THR A 108 5.94 -5.98 2.33
CA THR A 108 6.71 -5.27 1.32
C THR A 108 7.74 -4.35 1.99
N CYS A 109 8.99 -4.46 1.55
CA CYS A 109 10.14 -3.77 2.10
C CYS A 109 10.74 -2.85 1.03
N LYS A 110 11.05 -1.60 1.41
CA LYS A 110 11.75 -0.64 0.56
C LYS A 110 13.24 -0.66 0.85
N PHE A 111 14.07 -0.60 -0.19
CA PHE A 111 15.51 -0.41 -0.06
C PHE A 111 15.78 1.06 0.30
N GLU A 112 16.62 1.30 1.30
CA GLU A 112 17.14 2.66 1.52
C GLU A 112 17.95 3.10 0.29
N ASP A 113 17.81 4.38 -0.08
CA ASP A 113 18.51 5.06 -1.18
C ASP A 113 18.24 4.56 -2.61
N ARG A 114 17.29 3.64 -2.81
CA ARG A 114 16.86 3.21 -4.16
C ARG A 114 15.36 2.97 -4.22
N ASP A 115 14.72 3.31 -5.35
CA ASP A 115 13.30 3.00 -5.60
C ASP A 115 13.10 1.53 -6.00
N PHE A 116 13.64 0.62 -5.18
CA PHE A 116 13.42 -0.81 -5.28
C PHE A 116 12.58 -1.28 -4.09
N PHE A 117 11.58 -2.10 -4.40
CA PHE A 117 10.70 -2.74 -3.44
C PHE A 117 10.81 -4.25 -3.59
N VAL A 118 10.81 -4.96 -2.47
CA VAL A 118 10.75 -6.41 -2.43
C VAL A 118 9.61 -6.88 -1.53
N GLU A 119 8.94 -7.94 -1.93
CA GLU A 119 7.93 -8.64 -1.14
C GLU A 119 8.54 -9.92 -0.57
N ILE A 120 8.25 -10.22 0.69
CA ILE A 120 8.68 -11.47 1.33
C ILE A 120 7.63 -12.53 1.04
N LEU A 121 8.01 -13.52 0.23
CA LEU A 121 7.13 -14.63 -0.12
C LEU A 121 7.16 -15.73 0.95
N GLU A 122 8.31 -15.94 1.58
CA GLU A 122 8.53 -17.07 2.50
C GLU A 122 9.73 -16.79 3.43
N VAL A 123 9.65 -17.29 4.66
CA VAL A 123 10.75 -17.28 5.64
C VAL A 123 10.94 -18.72 6.13
N ILE A 124 12.17 -19.23 6.03
CA ILE A 124 12.60 -20.59 6.36
C ILE A 124 13.66 -20.54 7.47
#